data_AF-A0A940FMS0-F1
#
_entry.id   AF-A0A940FMS0-F1
#
_cell.length_a   1.000
_cell.length_b   1.000
_cell.length_c   1.000
_cell.angle_alpha   90.00
_cell.angle_beta   90.00
_cell.angle_gamma   90.00
#
_symmetry.space_group_name_H-M   'P 1'
#
loop_
_entity.id
_entity.type
_entity.pdbx_description
1 polymer ?
#
loop_
_entity_poly.entity_id
_entity_poly.type
_entity_poly.pdbx_seq_one_letter_code
_entity_poly.pdbx_strand_id
1 'polypeptide(L)'
;MPFNLYNAIAAAVWATTAFTGFMTLMLALGFVHIDFGRLLGGIVRPQIDRNAALIGLLMHLGIGVVFGLIYAGLFAYLGLPGVLWLATFVGTGFGIYHWLLSMPLISIGRQLNPHIREGQESDPGIWGINYGPQEAFVRLIGYHLYGAVMGFAYVAVGLLNGSIRGEGYGGNGIAILLPLILFGAVVYLYIESVPASAAAAPYAFEATEPNERDLIQSGRAELRARYERGEISWDEYQHLRRQFASEP
;
A
#
# COMPACT_ATOMS: atom_id res chain seq x y z
N MET A 1 23.09 -18.14 0.51
CA MET A 1 23.96 -16.94 0.43
C MET A 1 24.02 -16.33 1.80
N PRO A 2 25.17 -15.79 2.26
CA PRO A 2 25.22 -15.07 3.52
C PRO A 2 24.32 -13.82 3.46
N PHE A 3 23.81 -13.42 4.63
CA PHE A 3 23.06 -12.17 4.75
C PHE A 3 23.99 -10.99 4.47
N ASN A 4 23.57 -10.08 3.59
CA ASN A 4 24.28 -8.84 3.31
C ASN A 4 23.30 -7.67 3.42
N LEU A 5 23.50 -6.82 4.44
CA LEU A 5 22.62 -5.71 4.74
C LEU A 5 22.53 -4.69 3.58
N TYR A 6 23.66 -4.40 2.93
CA TYR A 6 23.70 -3.47 1.81
C TYR A 6 22.84 -3.97 0.64
N ASN A 7 23.04 -5.23 0.23
CA ASN A 7 22.27 -5.84 -0.85
C ASN A 7 20.79 -5.92 -0.48
N ALA A 8 20.47 -6.20 0.78
CA ALA A 8 19.10 -6.27 1.27
C ALA A 8 18.39 -4.91 1.14
N ILE A 9 19.03 -3.83 1.61
CA ILE A 9 18.48 -2.48 1.51
C ILE A 9 18.34 -2.07 0.04
N ALA A 10 19.38 -2.24 -0.78
CA ALA A 10 19.34 -1.88 -2.19
C ALA A 10 18.21 -2.62 -2.93
N ALA A 11 18.11 -3.95 -2.74
CA ALA A 11 17.07 -4.76 -3.34
C ALA A 11 15.67 -4.38 -2.85
N ALA A 12 15.52 -4.02 -1.58
CA ALA A 12 14.24 -3.57 -1.05
C ALA A 12 13.79 -2.25 -1.68
N VAL A 13 14.69 -1.28 -1.84
CA VAL A 13 14.38 -0.02 -2.53
C VAL A 13 13.95 -0.27 -3.97
N TRP A 14 14.65 -1.16 -4.70
CA TRP A 14 14.24 -1.59 -6.03
C TRP A 14 12.83 -2.21 -6.05
N ALA A 15 12.58 -3.16 -5.16
CA ALA A 15 11.32 -3.88 -5.08
C ALA A 15 10.15 -2.95 -4.71
N THR A 16 10.34 -2.07 -3.73
CA THR A 16 9.31 -1.09 -3.33
C THR A 16 9.06 -0.07 -4.41
N THR A 17 10.09 0.36 -5.14
CA THR A 17 9.93 1.27 -6.28
C THR A 17 9.10 0.63 -7.39
N ALA A 18 9.41 -0.62 -7.76
CA ALA A 18 8.67 -1.36 -8.77
C ALA A 18 7.20 -1.59 -8.34
N PHE A 19 6.98 -1.99 -7.08
CA PHE A 19 5.64 -2.16 -6.52
C PHE A 19 4.86 -0.84 -6.53
N THR A 20 5.46 0.24 -6.03
CA THR A 20 4.81 1.56 -5.96
C THR A 20 4.44 2.04 -7.35
N GLY A 21 5.38 2.01 -8.29
CA GLY A 21 5.13 2.41 -9.67
C GLY A 21 4.04 1.56 -10.34
N PHE A 22 4.04 0.25 -10.12
CA PHE A 22 2.96 -0.64 -10.60
C PHE A 22 1.61 -0.24 -10.01
N MET A 23 1.52 -0.06 -8.68
CA MET A 23 0.26 0.29 -8.03
C MET A 23 -0.24 1.68 -8.41
N THR A 24 0.66 2.67 -8.56
CA THR A 24 0.33 4.00 -9.09
C THR A 24 -0.23 3.91 -10.51
N LEU A 25 0.37 3.09 -11.38
CA LEU A 25 -0.14 2.88 -12.73
C LEU A 25 -1.52 2.20 -12.70
N MET A 26 -1.70 1.16 -11.90
CA MET A 26 -2.99 0.47 -11.76
C MET A 26 -4.07 1.42 -11.21
N LEU A 27 -3.71 2.32 -10.30
CA LEU A 27 -4.59 3.35 -9.75
C LEU A 27 -5.01 4.34 -10.84
N ALA A 28 -4.05 4.83 -11.63
CA ALA A 28 -4.33 5.73 -12.76
C ALA A 28 -5.21 5.09 -13.84
N LEU A 29 -5.13 3.77 -14.01
CA LEU A 29 -5.96 2.99 -14.93
C LEU A 29 -7.31 2.58 -14.33
N GLY A 30 -7.59 2.88 -13.05
CA GLY A 30 -8.83 2.50 -12.38
C GLY A 30 -8.94 1.01 -12.05
N PHE A 31 -7.84 0.24 -12.13
CA PHE A 31 -7.85 -1.17 -11.74
C PHE A 31 -7.85 -1.38 -10.23
N VAL A 32 -7.36 -0.39 -9.49
CA VAL A 32 -7.32 -0.37 -8.03
C VAL A 32 -7.74 1.00 -7.50
N HIS A 33 -8.20 1.03 -6.26
CA HIS A 33 -8.80 2.20 -5.62
C HIS A 33 -8.01 2.63 -4.37
N ILE A 34 -7.35 1.70 -3.66
CA ILE A 34 -6.57 2.07 -2.49
C ILE A 34 -5.29 2.79 -2.92
N ASP A 35 -5.25 4.09 -2.67
CA ASP A 35 -4.07 4.91 -2.78
C ASP A 35 -3.23 4.83 -1.49
N PHE A 36 -2.08 4.14 -1.54
CA PHE A 36 -1.19 4.01 -0.39
C PHE A 36 -0.58 5.33 0.07
N GLY A 37 -0.28 6.26 -0.85
CA GLY A 37 0.31 7.55 -0.51
C GLY A 37 -0.65 8.33 0.37
N ARG A 38 -1.92 8.40 -0.04
CA ARG A 38 -2.96 9.08 0.74
C ARG A 38 -3.36 8.31 2.00
N LEU A 39 -3.55 6.99 1.90
CA LEU A 39 -3.94 6.15 3.03
C LEU A 39 -2.95 6.25 4.20
N LEU A 40 -1.64 6.14 3.92
CA LEU A 40 -0.60 6.24 4.94
C LEU A 40 -0.36 7.70 5.35
N GLY A 41 -0.44 8.63 4.40
CA GLY A 41 -0.34 10.06 4.66
C GLY A 41 -1.39 10.57 5.64
N GLY A 42 -2.64 10.12 5.47
CA GLY A 42 -3.78 10.48 6.31
C GLY A 42 -3.71 9.97 7.75
N ILE A 43 -2.83 9.02 8.05
CA ILE A 43 -2.52 8.64 9.44
C ILE A 43 -1.78 9.77 10.15
N VAL A 44 -0.93 10.50 9.42
CA VAL A 44 -0.02 11.51 9.98
C VAL A 44 -0.56 12.92 9.82
N ARG A 45 -1.29 13.17 8.74
CA ARG A 45 -1.72 14.50 8.31
C ARG A 45 -3.25 14.62 8.35
N PRO A 46 -3.80 15.68 8.97
CA PRO A 46 -5.24 15.94 8.94
C PRO A 46 -5.78 16.38 7.57
N GLN A 47 -4.92 16.83 6.67
CA GLN A 47 -5.30 17.20 5.31
C GLN A 47 -4.63 16.24 4.33
N ILE A 48 -5.43 15.66 3.43
CA ILE A 48 -4.96 14.72 2.40
C ILE A 48 -4.48 15.49 1.16
N ASP A 49 -3.46 16.33 1.36
CA ASP A 49 -2.82 17.09 0.27
C ASP A 49 -1.61 16.36 -0.32
N ARG A 50 -0.94 17.01 -1.29
CA ARG A 50 0.30 16.49 -1.90
C ARG A 50 1.36 16.13 -0.85
N ASN A 51 1.46 16.88 0.24
CA ASN A 51 2.42 16.60 1.30
C ASN A 51 2.05 15.34 2.08
N ALA A 52 0.77 15.12 2.39
CA ALA A 52 0.32 13.87 2.99
C ALA A 52 0.63 12.69 2.07
N ALA A 53 0.33 12.83 0.78
CA ALA A 53 0.61 11.80 -0.21
C ALA A 53 2.11 11.45 -0.29
N LEU A 54 2.99 12.46 -0.25
CA LEU A 54 4.45 12.29 -0.20
C LEU A 54 4.88 11.56 1.08
N ILE A 55 4.39 11.99 2.25
CA ILE A 55 4.69 11.35 3.54
C ILE A 55 4.28 9.88 3.51
N GLY A 56 3.10 9.56 3.00
CA GLY A 56 2.64 8.19 2.91
C GLY A 56 3.48 7.33 1.96
N LEU A 57 3.93 7.87 0.82
CA LEU A 57 4.86 7.16 -0.07
C LEU A 57 6.23 6.92 0.59
N LEU A 58 6.74 7.88 1.37
CA LEU A 58 7.98 7.70 2.14
C LEU A 58 7.81 6.65 3.24
N MET A 59 6.67 6.64 3.94
CA MET A 59 6.32 5.57 4.89
C MET A 59 6.25 4.22 4.19
N HIS A 60 5.64 4.15 2.99
CA HIS A 60 5.58 2.93 2.22
C HIS A 60 6.97 2.42 1.82
N LEU A 61 7.87 3.32 1.40
CA LEU A 61 9.27 2.98 1.14
C LEU A 61 9.95 2.40 2.39
N GLY A 62 9.79 3.05 3.54
CA GLY A 62 10.34 2.56 4.82
C GLY A 62 9.81 1.18 5.21
N ILE A 63 8.50 0.97 5.11
CA ILE A 63 7.86 -0.34 5.37
C ILE A 63 8.38 -1.39 4.38
N GLY A 64 8.52 -1.01 3.10
CA GLY A 64 9.09 -1.86 2.06
C GLY A 64 10.52 -2.30 2.40
N VAL A 65 11.38 -1.40 2.88
CA VAL A 65 12.72 -1.76 3.36
C VAL A 65 12.66 -2.78 4.49
N VAL A 66 11.78 -2.60 5.48
CA VAL A 66 11.60 -3.57 6.58
C VAL A 66 11.22 -4.95 6.06
N PHE A 67 10.25 -5.03 5.14
CA PHE A 67 9.90 -6.31 4.51
C PHE A 67 11.04 -6.88 3.67
N GLY A 68 11.81 -6.06 2.95
CA GLY A 68 12.98 -6.50 2.20
C GLY A 68 14.06 -7.12 3.08
N LEU A 69 14.29 -6.60 4.29
CA LEU A 69 15.19 -7.21 5.27
C LEU A 69 14.71 -8.61 5.70
N ILE A 70 13.39 -8.79 5.86
CA ILE A 70 12.78 -10.10 6.16
C ILE A 70 13.02 -11.07 4.99
N TYR A 71 12.79 -10.65 3.74
CA TYR A 71 13.08 -11.45 2.55
C TYR A 71 14.56 -11.88 2.50
N ALA A 72 15.48 -10.93 2.70
CA ALA A 72 16.92 -11.22 2.69
C ALA A 72 17.32 -12.19 3.81
N GLY A 73 16.74 -12.04 5.01
CA GLY A 73 16.92 -12.98 6.11
C GLY A 73 16.43 -14.39 5.77
N LEU A 74 15.26 -14.51 5.14
CA LEU A 74 14.73 -15.79 4.67
C LEU A 74 15.59 -16.43 3.59
N PHE A 75 16.10 -15.65 2.62
CA PHE A 75 17.02 -16.15 1.60
C PHE A 75 18.33 -16.69 2.22
N ALA A 76 18.83 -16.02 3.26
CA ALA A 76 20.00 -16.47 4.02
C ALA A 76 19.69 -17.75 4.81
N TYR A 77 18.56 -17.78 5.54
CA TYR A 77 18.13 -18.91 6.34
C TYR A 77 17.91 -20.18 5.51
N LEU A 78 17.26 -20.04 4.35
CA LEU A 78 17.04 -21.14 3.40
C LEU A 78 18.32 -21.55 2.65
N GLY A 79 19.44 -20.87 2.89
CA GLY A 79 20.70 -21.18 2.24
C GLY A 79 20.66 -21.01 0.72
N LEU A 80 19.76 -20.16 0.18
CA LEU A 80 19.54 -20.08 -1.26
C LEU A 80 20.87 -19.81 -2.00
N PRO A 81 21.20 -20.59 -3.04
CA PRO A 81 22.42 -20.36 -3.80
C PRO A 81 22.35 -19.00 -4.49
N GLY A 82 23.51 -18.43 -4.85
CA GLY A 82 23.65 -17.13 -5.54
C GLY A 82 23.15 -17.12 -6.98
N VAL A 83 21.99 -17.71 -7.21
CA VAL A 83 21.41 -18.01 -8.51
C VAL A 83 20.19 -17.12 -8.68
N LEU A 84 20.27 -16.21 -9.65
CA LEU A 84 19.27 -15.18 -9.93
C LEU A 84 17.86 -15.74 -10.06
N TRP A 85 17.66 -16.70 -10.97
CA TRP A 85 16.32 -17.21 -11.27
C TRP A 85 15.66 -17.90 -10.07
N LEU A 86 16.44 -18.59 -9.24
CA LEU A 86 15.92 -19.28 -8.06
C LEU A 86 15.54 -18.28 -6.96
N ALA A 87 16.38 -17.27 -6.71
CA ALA A 87 16.05 -16.20 -5.77
C ALA A 87 14.80 -15.43 -6.22
N THR A 88 14.68 -15.12 -7.52
CA THR A 88 13.47 -14.53 -8.11
C THR A 88 12.25 -15.42 -7.87
N PHE A 89 12.33 -16.71 -8.22
CA PHE A 89 11.21 -17.65 -8.07
C PHE A 89 10.75 -17.80 -6.61
N VAL A 90 11.70 -17.98 -5.68
CA VAL A 90 11.40 -18.08 -4.24
C VAL A 90 10.84 -16.76 -3.72
N GLY A 91 11.40 -15.62 -4.14
CA GLY A 91 10.89 -14.29 -3.81
C GLY A 91 9.45 -14.09 -4.28
N THR A 92 9.14 -14.46 -5.53
CA THR A 92 7.79 -14.43 -6.10
C THR A 92 6.82 -15.24 -5.25
N GLY A 93 7.18 -16.48 -4.88
CA GLY A 93 6.35 -17.33 -4.01
C GLY A 93 6.13 -16.72 -2.62
N PHE A 94 7.16 -16.07 -2.06
CA PHE A 94 7.04 -15.37 -0.78
C PHE A 94 6.12 -14.14 -0.86
N GLY A 95 5.87 -13.62 -2.07
CA GLY A 95 4.88 -12.57 -2.34
C GLY A 95 3.47 -12.90 -1.83
N ILE A 96 3.06 -14.17 -1.85
CA ILE A 96 1.77 -14.61 -1.29
C ILE A 96 1.72 -14.36 0.22
N TYR A 97 2.77 -14.78 0.94
CA TYR A 97 2.85 -14.58 2.39
C TYR A 97 2.96 -13.10 2.75
N HIS A 98 3.73 -12.34 1.96
CA HIS A 98 3.79 -10.90 2.14
C HIS A 98 2.40 -10.28 2.00
N TRP A 99 1.64 -10.59 0.93
CA TRP A 99 0.27 -10.13 0.76
C TRP A 99 -0.66 -10.56 1.91
N LEU A 100 -0.57 -11.82 2.35
CA LEU A 100 -1.35 -12.35 3.47
C LEU A 100 -1.08 -11.62 4.79
N LEU A 101 0.15 -11.13 4.99
CA LEU A 101 0.54 -10.41 6.20
C LEU A 101 0.23 -8.91 6.10
N SER A 102 0.58 -8.28 4.98
CA SER A 102 0.49 -6.82 4.82
C SER A 102 -0.93 -6.32 4.62
N MET A 103 -1.78 -7.07 3.91
CA MET A 103 -3.13 -6.61 3.62
C MET A 103 -4.04 -6.58 4.84
N PRO A 104 -3.98 -7.52 5.80
CA PRO A 104 -4.64 -7.33 7.09
C PRO A 104 -4.10 -6.12 7.88
N LEU A 105 -2.83 -5.74 7.73
CA LEU A 105 -2.29 -4.53 8.37
C LEU A 105 -2.92 -3.25 7.81
N ILE A 106 -3.44 -3.24 6.58
CA ILE A 106 -4.24 -2.12 6.06
C ILE A 106 -5.50 -1.91 6.92
N SER A 107 -6.10 -2.98 7.45
CA SER A 107 -7.24 -2.90 8.39
C SER A 107 -6.86 -2.28 9.74
N ILE A 108 -5.58 -2.35 10.12
CA ILE A 108 -5.04 -1.57 11.25
C ILE A 108 -4.86 -0.11 10.82
N GLY A 109 -4.32 0.13 9.62
CA GLY A 109 -4.21 1.46 9.03
C GLY A 109 -5.54 2.23 9.04
N ARG A 110 -6.66 1.56 8.78
CA ARG A 110 -8.01 2.10 8.95
C ARG A 110 -8.26 2.69 10.34
N GLN A 111 -7.87 2.01 11.41
CA GLN A 111 -8.10 2.49 12.79
C GLN A 111 -7.19 3.67 13.13
N LEU A 112 -6.08 3.80 12.41
CA LEU A 112 -5.12 4.87 12.58
C LEU A 112 -5.42 6.09 11.70
N ASN A 113 -6.17 5.92 10.60
CA ASN A 113 -6.53 6.98 9.67
C ASN A 113 -7.86 7.65 10.10
N PRO A 114 -7.85 8.93 10.55
CA PRO A 114 -9.05 9.63 10.99
C PRO A 114 -10.10 9.77 9.89
N HIS A 115 -9.68 9.95 8.64
CA HIS A 115 -10.60 10.14 7.51
C HIS A 115 -11.49 8.92 7.27
N ILE A 116 -10.93 7.72 7.37
CA ILE A 116 -11.72 6.49 7.24
C ILE A 116 -12.64 6.32 8.46
N ARG A 117 -12.16 6.64 9.66
CA ARG A 117 -12.96 6.56 10.90
C ARG A 117 -14.13 7.53 10.94
N GLU A 118 -13.96 8.71 10.37
CA GLU A 118 -14.96 9.77 10.29
C GLU A 118 -15.88 9.61 9.08
N GLY A 119 -15.67 8.58 8.25
CA GLY A 119 -16.47 8.33 7.05
C GLY A 119 -16.20 9.29 5.90
N GLN A 120 -15.08 10.01 5.93
CA GLN A 120 -14.63 10.91 4.86
C GLN A 120 -13.93 10.16 3.73
N GLU A 121 -13.46 8.94 3.97
CA GLU A 121 -12.93 8.02 2.95
C GLU A 121 -13.52 6.62 3.16
N SER A 122 -13.80 5.92 2.07
CA SER A 122 -14.39 4.57 2.13
C SER A 122 -13.41 3.56 2.75
N ASP A 123 -13.95 2.65 3.58
CA ASP A 123 -13.16 1.60 4.22
C ASP A 123 -12.77 0.53 3.18
N PRO A 124 -11.47 0.30 2.92
CA PRO A 124 -11.03 -0.78 2.02
C PRO A 124 -11.47 -2.19 2.46
N GLY A 125 -11.68 -2.41 3.75
CA GLY A 125 -11.84 -3.74 4.31
C GLY A 125 -10.55 -4.57 4.26
N ILE A 126 -10.62 -5.80 4.79
CA ILE A 126 -9.47 -6.71 4.77
C ILE A 126 -9.18 -7.10 3.32
N TRP A 127 -7.93 -7.01 2.88
CA TRP A 127 -7.52 -7.23 1.47
C TRP A 127 -8.07 -6.25 0.45
N GLY A 128 -8.75 -5.17 0.84
CA GLY A 128 -9.34 -4.23 -0.11
C GLY A 128 -10.66 -4.72 -0.73
N ILE A 129 -11.26 -5.78 -0.18
CA ILE A 129 -12.42 -6.45 -0.76
C ILE A 129 -13.67 -5.56 -0.87
N ASN A 130 -13.77 -4.48 -0.09
CA ASN A 130 -14.89 -3.55 -0.22
C ASN A 130 -14.84 -2.77 -1.54
N TYR A 131 -13.65 -2.64 -2.15
CA TYR A 131 -13.48 -2.12 -3.51
C TYR A 131 -13.59 -3.22 -4.59
N GLY A 132 -14.00 -4.43 -4.19
CA GLY A 132 -14.19 -5.58 -5.07
C GLY A 132 -13.02 -6.58 -5.09
N PRO A 133 -13.25 -7.82 -5.56
CA PRO A 133 -12.23 -8.87 -5.60
C PRO A 133 -11.06 -8.55 -6.53
N GLN A 134 -11.28 -7.70 -7.54
CA GLN A 134 -10.24 -7.21 -8.43
C GLN A 134 -9.15 -6.43 -7.67
N GLU A 135 -9.52 -5.59 -6.70
CA GLU A 135 -8.59 -4.84 -5.85
C GLU A 135 -7.60 -5.79 -5.17
N ALA A 136 -8.13 -6.83 -4.52
CA ALA A 136 -7.36 -7.82 -3.80
C ALA A 136 -6.42 -8.59 -4.73
N PHE A 137 -6.90 -8.97 -5.91
CA PHE A 137 -6.14 -9.73 -6.90
C PHE A 137 -5.00 -8.92 -7.53
N VAL A 138 -5.26 -7.67 -7.96
CA VAL A 138 -4.21 -6.81 -8.54
C VAL A 138 -3.13 -6.52 -7.49
N ARG A 139 -3.51 -6.34 -6.22
CA ARG A 139 -2.54 -6.20 -5.13
C ARG A 139 -1.72 -7.45 -4.93
N LEU A 140 -2.33 -8.63 -4.97
CA LEU A 140 -1.60 -9.90 -4.91
C LEU A 140 -0.54 -9.97 -6.02
N ILE A 141 -0.86 -9.58 -7.25
CA ILE A 141 0.11 -9.46 -8.35
C ILE A 141 1.23 -8.48 -7.98
N GLY A 142 0.89 -7.32 -7.43
CA GLY A 142 1.87 -6.36 -6.91
C GLY A 142 2.86 -7.02 -5.93
N TYR A 143 2.39 -7.77 -4.94
CA TYR A 143 3.28 -8.42 -3.97
C TYR A 143 4.16 -9.53 -4.60
N HIS A 144 3.66 -10.22 -5.62
CA HIS A 144 4.50 -11.13 -6.41
C HIS A 144 5.59 -10.37 -7.17
N LEU A 145 5.25 -9.22 -7.77
CA LEU A 145 6.22 -8.34 -8.43
C LEU A 145 7.28 -7.86 -7.44
N TYR A 146 6.87 -7.40 -6.25
CA TYR A 146 7.80 -7.02 -5.17
C TYR A 146 8.76 -8.17 -4.85
N GLY A 147 8.23 -9.37 -4.62
CA GLY A 147 9.04 -10.54 -4.28
C GLY A 147 10.01 -10.95 -5.40
N ALA A 148 9.55 -10.91 -6.66
CA ALA A 148 10.35 -11.20 -7.84
C ALA A 148 11.54 -10.23 -7.96
N VAL A 149 11.26 -8.92 -7.86
CA VAL A 149 12.27 -7.86 -7.95
C VAL A 149 13.23 -7.94 -6.77
N MET A 150 12.74 -8.21 -5.56
CA MET A 150 13.57 -8.38 -4.37
C MET A 150 14.55 -9.55 -4.54
N GLY A 151 14.07 -10.72 -4.96
CA GLY A 151 14.90 -11.90 -5.20
C GLY A 151 15.95 -11.65 -6.29
N PHE A 152 15.54 -11.06 -7.40
CA PHE A 152 16.44 -10.70 -8.50
C PHE A 152 17.50 -9.69 -8.04
N ALA A 153 17.09 -8.56 -7.49
CA ALA A 153 17.97 -7.46 -7.12
C ALA A 153 18.94 -7.84 -6.00
N TYR A 154 18.51 -8.66 -5.04
CA TYR A 154 19.39 -9.10 -3.94
C TYR A 154 20.61 -9.87 -4.47
N VAL A 155 20.38 -10.76 -5.45
CA VAL A 155 21.47 -11.52 -6.09
C VAL A 155 22.24 -10.64 -7.07
N ALA A 156 21.56 -9.85 -7.90
CA ALA A 156 22.20 -9.00 -8.89
C ALA A 156 23.18 -8.01 -8.26
N VAL A 157 22.74 -7.31 -7.20
CA VAL A 157 23.58 -6.37 -6.45
C VAL A 157 24.74 -7.11 -5.79
N GLY A 158 24.51 -8.29 -5.22
CA GLY A 158 25.58 -9.10 -4.63
C GLY A 158 26.61 -9.64 -5.62
N LEU A 159 26.20 -9.89 -6.88
CA LEU A 159 27.12 -10.26 -7.96
C LEU A 159 27.93 -9.05 -8.42
N LEU A 160 27.29 -7.89 -8.60
CA LEU A 160 27.94 -6.65 -9.02
C LEU A 160 28.95 -6.14 -7.97
N ASN A 161 28.67 -6.36 -6.68
CA ASN A 161 29.56 -5.97 -5.57
C ASN A 161 30.64 -7.01 -5.25
N GLY A 162 30.66 -8.16 -5.92
CA GLY A 162 31.57 -9.27 -5.57
C GLY A 162 31.28 -9.92 -4.21
N SER A 163 30.24 -9.50 -3.49
CA SER A 163 29.94 -9.97 -2.13
C SER A 163 29.48 -11.42 -2.11
N ILE A 164 28.86 -11.91 -3.19
CA ILE A 164 28.47 -13.32 -3.31
C ILE A 164 29.69 -14.21 -3.57
N ARG A 165 30.77 -13.66 -4.14
CA ARG A 165 32.03 -14.37 -4.41
C ARG A 165 33.03 -14.33 -3.24
N GLY A 166 32.70 -13.59 -2.17
CA GLY A 166 33.62 -13.37 -1.04
C GLY A 166 34.72 -12.35 -1.34
N GLU A 167 34.59 -11.57 -2.42
CA GLU A 167 35.65 -10.70 -2.96
C GLU A 167 35.43 -9.21 -2.64
N GLY A 168 34.26 -8.83 -2.10
CA GLY A 168 33.94 -7.42 -1.82
C GLY A 168 32.94 -7.23 -0.67
N TYR A 169 33.28 -6.33 0.26
CA TYR A 169 32.39 -5.87 1.35
C TYR A 169 31.88 -4.43 1.15
N GLY A 170 32.39 -3.72 0.15
CA GLY A 170 32.00 -2.34 -0.15
C GLY A 170 30.84 -2.30 -1.14
N GLY A 171 29.73 -1.65 -0.77
CA GLY A 171 28.61 -1.43 -1.68
C GLY A 171 28.93 -0.35 -2.72
N ASN A 172 28.59 -0.60 -4.00
CA ASN A 172 28.63 0.44 -5.01
C ASN A 172 27.45 1.40 -4.83
N GLY A 173 27.64 2.62 -4.32
CA GLY A 173 26.52 3.54 -4.01
C GLY A 173 25.46 3.68 -5.12
N ILE A 174 25.86 3.47 -6.38
CA ILE A 174 25.00 3.36 -7.57
C ILE A 174 23.80 2.41 -7.38
N ALA A 175 23.97 1.23 -6.76
CA ALA A 175 22.89 0.26 -6.60
C ALA A 175 21.74 0.74 -5.71
N ILE A 176 22.00 1.73 -4.84
CA ILE A 176 20.98 2.40 -4.02
C ILE A 176 20.52 3.71 -4.68
N LEU A 177 21.45 4.49 -5.24
CA LEU A 177 21.11 5.79 -5.84
C LEU A 177 20.18 5.65 -7.04
N LEU A 178 20.42 4.67 -7.92
CA LEU A 178 19.63 4.50 -9.13
C LEU A 178 18.14 4.19 -8.86
N PRO A 179 17.78 3.22 -7.99
CA PRO A 179 16.37 3.01 -7.66
C PRO A 179 15.76 4.16 -6.87
N LEU A 180 16.53 4.93 -6.08
CA LEU A 180 16.01 6.14 -5.43
C LEU A 180 15.67 7.25 -6.43
N ILE A 181 16.45 7.40 -7.52
CA ILE A 181 16.12 8.33 -8.61
C ILE A 181 14.81 7.88 -9.29
N LEU A 182 14.68 6.59 -9.59
CA LEU A 182 13.44 6.03 -10.15
C LEU A 182 12.26 6.20 -9.20
N PHE A 183 12.46 5.99 -7.90
CA PHE A 183 11.45 6.23 -6.88
C PHE A 183 11.04 7.71 -6.86
N GLY A 184 12.00 8.62 -6.88
CA GLY A 184 11.76 10.06 -6.98
C GLY A 184 10.95 10.43 -8.23
N ALA A 185 11.22 9.78 -9.37
CA ALA A 185 10.44 9.98 -10.59
C ALA A 185 8.99 9.46 -10.45
N VAL A 186 8.80 8.26 -9.89
CA VAL A 186 7.45 7.71 -9.60
C VAL A 186 6.69 8.61 -8.64
N VAL A 187 7.32 9.04 -7.55
CA VAL A 187 6.76 9.98 -6.57
C VAL A 187 6.39 11.29 -7.26
N TYR A 188 7.28 11.86 -8.06
CA TYR A 188 7.02 13.13 -8.76
C TYR A 188 5.80 13.01 -9.69
N LEU A 189 5.76 11.98 -10.54
CA LEU A 189 4.64 11.75 -11.46
C LEU A 189 3.33 11.53 -10.70
N TYR A 190 3.36 10.77 -9.62
CA TYR A 190 2.21 10.55 -8.77
C TYR A 190 1.74 11.86 -8.11
N ILE A 191 2.64 12.64 -7.50
CA ILE A 191 2.29 13.89 -6.81
C ILE A 191 1.71 14.92 -7.79
N GLU A 192 2.24 15.01 -9.01
CA GLU A 192 1.66 15.88 -10.03
C GLU A 192 0.28 15.42 -10.51
N SER A 193 -0.02 14.11 -10.43
CA SER A 193 -1.36 13.60 -10.69
C SER A 193 -2.36 13.91 -9.56
N VAL A 194 -1.88 14.23 -8.35
CA VAL A 194 -2.75 14.63 -7.23
C VAL A 194 -3.18 16.10 -7.41
N PRO A 195 -4.50 16.38 -7.46
CA PRO A 195 -5.01 17.73 -7.61
C PRO A 195 -4.47 18.66 -6.50
N ALA A 196 -4.05 19.87 -6.87
CA ALA A 196 -3.51 20.84 -5.91
C ALA A 196 -4.55 21.29 -4.87
N SER A 197 -5.83 21.28 -5.23
CA SER A 197 -6.97 21.58 -4.35
C SER A 197 -7.48 20.30 -3.69
N ALA A 198 -6.74 19.79 -2.71
CA ALA A 198 -7.21 18.71 -1.84
C ALA A 198 -8.21 19.19 -0.78
N ALA A 199 -9.14 20.06 -1.16
CA ALA A 199 -10.27 20.45 -0.34
C ALA A 199 -11.54 19.86 -0.95
N ALA A 200 -12.15 18.93 -0.21
CA ALA A 200 -13.59 18.61 -0.21
C ALA A 200 -14.13 17.42 -1.03
N ALA A 201 -13.34 16.65 -1.79
CA ALA A 201 -13.86 15.40 -2.34
C ALA A 201 -13.25 14.20 -1.60
N PRO A 202 -14.05 13.41 -0.85
CA PRO A 202 -13.77 12.00 -0.59
C PRO A 202 -13.24 11.32 -1.84
N TYR A 203 -12.55 10.19 -1.69
CA TYR A 203 -12.22 9.29 -2.80
C TYR A 203 -13.50 8.64 -3.38
N ALA A 204 -14.56 9.41 -3.61
CA ALA A 204 -15.61 9.06 -4.54
C ALA A 204 -14.97 9.13 -5.93
N PHE A 205 -14.22 8.08 -6.28
CA PHE A 205 -14.41 7.56 -7.62
C PHE A 205 -15.92 7.46 -7.78
N GLU A 206 -16.47 8.05 -8.84
CA GLU A 206 -17.79 7.70 -9.32
C GLU A 206 -17.75 6.20 -9.63
N ALA A 207 -17.83 5.37 -8.58
CA ALA A 207 -18.58 4.15 -8.68
C ALA A 207 -19.88 4.64 -9.30
N THR A 208 -20.13 4.20 -10.54
CA THR A 208 -21.21 4.73 -11.36
C THR A 208 -22.54 4.70 -10.64
N GLU A 209 -22.63 3.90 -9.56
CA GLU A 209 -23.52 4.15 -8.42
C GLU A 209 -22.78 3.83 -7.10
N PRO A 210 -23.01 4.58 -6.00
CA PRO A 210 -22.51 4.20 -4.68
C PRO A 210 -23.01 2.80 -4.33
N ASN A 211 -22.11 1.93 -3.85
CA ASN A 211 -22.54 0.59 -3.48
C ASN A 211 -23.56 0.70 -2.32
N GLU A 212 -24.45 -0.28 -2.20
CA GLU A 212 -25.52 -0.29 -1.19
C GLU A 212 -25.01 -0.07 0.24
N ARG A 213 -23.81 -0.58 0.58
CA ARG A 213 -23.19 -0.33 1.89
C ARG A 213 -22.79 1.13 2.08
N ASP A 214 -22.32 1.80 1.04
CA ASP A 214 -21.96 3.22 1.10
C ASP A 214 -23.22 4.08 1.26
N LEU A 215 -24.33 3.72 0.60
CA LEU A 215 -25.64 4.34 0.81
C LEU A 215 -26.15 4.13 2.24
N ILE A 216 -26.04 2.91 2.77
CA ILE A 216 -26.41 2.61 4.16
C ILE A 216 -25.53 3.39 5.15
N GLN A 217 -24.21 3.46 4.91
CA GLN A 217 -23.28 4.18 5.79
C GLN A 217 -23.53 5.68 5.77
N SER A 218 -23.68 6.29 4.58
CA SER A 218 -23.99 7.71 4.43
C SER A 218 -25.36 8.06 5.05
N GLY A 219 -26.38 7.24 4.83
CA GLY A 219 -27.69 7.39 5.48
C GLY A 219 -27.62 7.30 7.00
N ARG A 220 -26.79 6.41 7.56
CA ARG A 220 -26.55 6.32 9.01
C ARG A 220 -25.84 7.54 9.57
N ALA A 221 -24.83 8.04 8.86
CA ALA A 221 -24.10 9.24 9.24
C ALA A 221 -25.03 10.48 9.23
N GLU A 222 -25.85 10.61 8.18
CA GLU A 222 -26.83 11.68 8.07
C GLU A 222 -27.87 11.62 9.20
N LEU A 223 -28.45 10.43 9.48
CA LEU A 223 -29.39 10.24 10.58
C LEU A 223 -28.81 10.67 11.92
N ARG A 224 -27.55 10.33 12.18
CA ARG A 224 -26.85 10.72 13.40
C ARG A 224 -26.70 12.25 13.47
N ALA A 225 -26.28 12.88 12.37
CA ALA A 225 -26.13 14.31 12.31
C ALA A 225 -27.47 15.05 12.51
N ARG A 226 -28.58 14.53 11.97
CA ARG A 226 -29.94 15.06 12.21
C ARG A 226 -30.33 14.99 13.69
N TYR A 227 -30.04 13.87 14.36
CA TYR A 227 -30.26 13.73 15.79
C TYR A 227 -29.41 14.70 16.61
N GLU A 228 -28.12 14.84 16.30
CA GLU A 228 -27.20 15.75 16.98
C GLU A 228 -27.60 17.23 16.79
N ARG A 229 -28.24 17.58 15.67
CA ARG A 229 -28.83 18.90 15.43
C ARG A 229 -30.21 19.11 16.09
N GLY A 230 -30.80 18.07 16.70
CA GLY A 230 -32.13 18.13 17.31
C GLY A 230 -33.28 18.13 16.30
N GLU A 231 -33.03 17.76 15.04
CA GLU A 231 -34.06 17.71 13.98
C GLU A 231 -34.98 16.49 14.10
N ILE A 232 -34.52 15.42 14.76
CA ILE A 232 -35.27 14.20 15.03
C ILE A 232 -35.13 13.80 16.50
N SER A 233 -36.15 13.17 17.05
CA SER A 233 -36.13 12.66 18.43
C SER A 233 -35.25 11.41 18.55
N TRP A 234 -34.87 11.04 19.79
CA TRP A 234 -34.13 9.80 20.04
C TRP A 234 -34.90 8.55 19.60
N ASP A 235 -36.22 8.52 19.84
CA ASP A 235 -37.07 7.39 19.46
C ASP A 235 -37.17 7.25 17.94
N GLU A 236 -37.29 8.37 17.23
CA GLU A 236 -37.29 8.43 15.77
C GLU A 236 -35.94 8.00 15.19
N TYR A 237 -34.82 8.47 15.77
CA TYR A 237 -33.49 8.02 15.39
C TYR A 237 -33.34 6.50 15.55
N GLN A 238 -33.77 5.93 16.69
CA GLN A 238 -33.71 4.48 16.92
C GLN A 238 -34.64 3.69 15.98
N HIS A 239 -35.78 4.25 15.60
CA HIS A 239 -36.68 3.62 14.63
C HIS A 239 -36.04 3.59 13.23
N LEU A 240 -35.58 4.73 12.72
CA LEU A 240 -34.96 4.86 11.40
C LEU A 240 -33.67 4.02 11.32
N ARG A 241 -32.83 4.05 12.37
CA ARG A 241 -31.62 3.23 12.44
C ARG A 241 -31.90 1.73 12.33
N ARG A 242 -33.05 1.25 12.86
CA ARG A 242 -33.47 -0.15 12.75
C ARG A 242 -33.95 -0.50 11.34
N GLN A 243 -34.64 0.41 10.66
CA GLN A 243 -35.02 0.22 9.26
C GLN A 243 -33.79 0.03 8.35
N PHE A 244 -32.76 0.87 8.53
CA PHE A 244 -31.45 0.72 7.87
C PHE A 244 -30.64 -0.54 8.28
N ALA A 245 -31.13 -1.34 9.22
CA ALA A 245 -30.52 -2.61 9.60
C ALA A 245 -31.35 -3.84 9.13
N SER A 246 -32.59 -3.62 8.69
CA SER A 246 -33.50 -4.67 8.24
C SER A 246 -33.66 -4.77 6.72
N GLU A 247 -33.22 -3.75 5.97
CA GLU A 247 -33.19 -3.82 4.51
C GLU A 247 -31.98 -4.69 4.06
N PRO A 248 -32.24 -5.78 3.31
CA PRO A 248 -31.25 -6.81 2.97
C PRO A 248 -30.23 -6.37 1.93
#